data_AF-A0A660SS66-F1
#
_entry.id   AF-A0A660SS66-F1
#
_cell.length_a   1.000
_cell.length_b   1.000
_cell.length_c   1.000
_cell.angle_alpha   90.00
_cell.angle_beta   90.00
_cell.angle_gamma   90.00
#
_symmetry.space_group_name_H-M   'P 1'
#
loop_
_entity.id
_entity.type
_entity.pdbx_description
1 polymer ?
#
loop_
_entity_poly.entity_id
_entity_poly.type
_entity_poly.pdbx_seq_one_letter_code
_entity_poly.pdbx_strand_id
1 'polypeptide(L)'
;MGITVIAVTLFLISGCSKNEHSIPSKPKLILQITVDQLRGDLPDRYLENMGEGGFRYLMKNGIWYANAHYGHTNTETVVGHTVLATGADPAVNGMISNVWF
;
A
#
# COMPACT_ATOMS: atom_id res chain seq x y z
N MET A 1 -56.03 1.04 -30.45
CA MET A 1 -54.90 1.00 -31.40
C MET A 1 -54.49 2.45 -31.65
N GLY A 2 -53.25 2.84 -31.32
CA GLY A 2 -52.74 4.23 -31.39
C GLY A 2 -52.49 4.80 -29.98
N ILE A 3 -51.34 4.56 -29.35
CA ILE A 3 -50.07 5.32 -29.49
C ILE A 3 -50.29 6.78 -29.06
N THR A 4 -50.09 7.13 -27.78
CA THR A 4 -48.84 7.69 -27.16
C THR A 4 -48.52 9.11 -27.65
N VAL A 5 -47.94 9.96 -26.76
CA VAL A 5 -47.28 11.28 -27.02
C VAL A 5 -48.28 12.46 -26.84
N ILE A 6 -48.28 13.37 -25.85
CA ILE A 6 -47.29 13.95 -24.92
C ILE A 6 -48.07 14.50 -23.71
N ALA A 7 -47.89 13.91 -22.53
CA ALA A 7 -48.06 14.62 -21.27
C ALA A 7 -46.66 14.75 -20.67
N VAL A 8 -45.95 15.78 -21.16
CA VAL A 8 -44.77 16.33 -20.51
C VAL A 8 -45.13 16.63 -19.06
N THR A 9 -44.15 16.44 -18.17
CA THR A 9 -44.18 16.74 -16.73
C THR A 9 -44.59 15.59 -15.81
N LEU A 10 -43.83 14.49 -15.84
CA LEU A 10 -43.59 13.74 -14.61
C LEU A 10 -42.11 13.89 -14.24
N PHE A 11 -41.92 14.69 -13.18
CA PHE A 11 -40.69 14.94 -12.46
C PHE A 11 -39.72 13.75 -12.49
N LEU A 12 -38.69 13.82 -13.34
CA LEU A 12 -37.46 13.08 -13.14
C LEU A 12 -36.83 13.68 -11.87
N ILE A 13 -37.20 13.13 -10.72
CA ILE A 13 -36.41 13.25 -9.51
C ILE A 13 -35.13 12.48 -9.86
N SER A 14 -34.17 13.20 -10.48
CA SER A 14 -32.77 12.82 -10.46
C SER A 14 -32.45 12.60 -8.98
N GLY A 15 -32.45 11.34 -8.59
CA GLY A 15 -31.80 10.90 -7.37
C GLY A 15 -30.36 11.33 -7.50
N CYS A 16 -30.05 12.53 -7.00
CA CYS A 16 -28.70 12.95 -6.72
C CYS A 16 -28.26 12.03 -5.57
N SER A 17 -27.83 10.81 -5.93
CA SER A 17 -27.11 9.94 -5.02
C SER A 17 -25.84 10.71 -4.70
N LYS A 18 -25.89 11.47 -3.60
CA LYS A 18 -24.68 11.92 -2.93
C LYS A 18 -24.02 10.61 -2.48
N ASN A 19 -23.18 10.06 -3.33
CA ASN A 19 -22.11 9.19 -2.88
C ASN A 19 -21.21 10.12 -2.04
N GLU A 20 -21.64 10.37 -0.80
CA GLU A 20 -20.75 10.80 0.25
C GLU A 20 -19.75 9.67 0.37
N HIS A 21 -18.65 9.79 -0.38
CA HIS A 21 -17.43 9.11 -0.04
C HIS A 21 -17.09 9.60 1.35
N SER A 22 -17.52 8.85 2.37
CA SER A 22 -17.05 9.03 3.73
C SER A 22 -15.54 9.03 3.63
N ILE A 23 -14.92 10.17 3.92
CA ILE A 23 -13.46 10.26 3.98
C ILE A 23 -13.04 9.15 4.93
N PRO A 24 -12.31 8.12 4.47
CA PRO A 24 -11.93 7.02 5.33
C PRO A 24 -11.22 7.63 6.53
N SER A 25 -11.70 7.28 7.72
CA SER A 25 -11.19 7.89 8.95
C SER A 25 -9.69 7.68 9.00
N LYS A 26 -8.95 8.77 9.27
CA LYS A 26 -7.48 8.71 9.32
C LYS A 26 -7.08 7.60 10.31
N PRO A 27 -6.16 6.70 9.93
CA PRO A 27 -5.71 5.66 10.84
C PRO A 27 -5.12 6.30 12.10
N LYS A 28 -5.54 5.79 13.27
CA LYS A 28 -5.03 6.26 14.57
C LYS A 28 -3.57 5.86 14.81
N LEU A 29 -3.11 4.81 14.13
CA LEU A 29 -1.77 4.27 14.24
C LEU A 29 -1.29 3.83 12.86
N ILE A 30 -0.04 4.19 12.54
CA ILE A 30 0.71 3.63 11.42
C ILE A 30 1.87 2.85 12.04
N LEU A 31 1.98 1.56 11.72
CA LEU A 31 3.04 0.70 12.19
C LEU A 31 3.90 0.29 10.98
N GLN A 32 5.15 0.78 10.96
CA GLN A 32 6.15 0.38 9.98
C GLN A 32 7.05 -0.69 10.60
N ILE A 33 7.08 -1.88 9.98
CA ILE A 33 7.90 -3.01 10.43
C ILE A 33 8.93 -3.30 9.33
N THR A 34 10.21 -3.29 9.69
CA THR A 34 11.30 -3.71 8.82
C THR A 34 11.95 -4.94 9.42
N VAL A 35 12.03 -6.02 8.66
CA VAL A 35 12.75 -7.24 9.06
C VAL A 35 14.11 -7.22 8.37
N ASP A 36 15.19 -7.15 9.15
CA ASP A 36 16.53 -7.08 8.60
C ASP A 36 16.87 -8.37 7.85
N GLN A 37 17.54 -8.21 6.70
CA GLN A 37 18.00 -9.30 5.84
C GLN A 37 16.90 -10.25 5.32
N LEU A 38 15.63 -9.85 5.35
CA LEU A 38 14.53 -10.64 4.79
C LEU A 38 14.49 -10.51 3.26
N ARG A 39 14.98 -11.54 2.56
CA ARG A 39 14.92 -11.61 1.09
C ARG A 39 13.48 -11.82 0.61
N GLY A 40 13.10 -11.16 -0.48
CA GLY A 40 11.70 -11.07 -0.95
C GLY A 40 11.01 -12.39 -1.31
N ASP A 41 11.77 -13.44 -1.64
CA ASP A 41 11.26 -14.78 -1.94
C ASP A 41 11.01 -15.65 -0.70
N LEU A 42 11.61 -15.32 0.45
CA LEU A 42 11.54 -16.16 1.65
C LEU A 42 10.13 -16.28 2.23
N PRO A 43 9.31 -15.19 2.31
CA PRO A 43 7.95 -15.31 2.83
C PRO A 43 7.08 -16.28 2.04
N ASP A 44 7.21 -16.28 0.71
CA ASP A 44 6.47 -17.18 -0.17
C ASP A 44 7.01 -18.61 -0.08
N ARG A 45 8.34 -18.77 -0.09
CA ARG A 45 9.02 -20.07 -0.01
C ARG A 45 8.69 -20.87 1.25
N TYR A 46 8.62 -20.19 2.39
CA TYR A 46 8.38 -20.83 3.69
C TYR A 46 6.95 -20.61 4.18
N LEU A 47 6.04 -20.18 3.30
CA LEU A 47 4.70 -19.81 3.68
C LEU A 47 4.03 -20.95 4.44
N GLU A 48 4.14 -22.19 3.96
CA GLU A 48 3.60 -23.41 4.58
C GLU A 48 4.00 -23.61 6.06
N ASN A 49 5.17 -23.12 6.49
CA ASN A 49 5.65 -23.22 7.86
C ASN A 49 5.19 -22.07 8.77
N MET A 50 4.49 -21.06 8.26
CA MET A 50 4.10 -19.86 9.02
C MET A 50 2.71 -19.99 9.66
N GLY A 51 2.43 -19.28 10.75
CA GLY A 51 1.07 -19.22 11.31
C GLY A 51 0.12 -18.32 10.52
N GLU A 52 -1.18 -18.39 10.81
CA GLU A 52 -2.20 -17.57 10.13
C GLU A 52 -2.05 -16.07 10.41
N GLY A 53 -1.61 -15.67 11.61
CA GLY A 53 -1.58 -14.26 12.05
C GLY A 53 -0.38 -13.42 11.62
N GLY A 54 0.54 -13.96 10.81
CA GLY A 54 1.79 -13.30 10.41
C GLY A 54 1.80 -12.86 8.95
N PHE A 55 2.85 -13.24 8.21
CA PHE A 55 2.98 -12.96 6.78
C PHE A 55 1.76 -13.43 5.96
N ARG A 56 1.18 -14.60 6.29
CA ARG A 56 -0.06 -15.08 5.64
C ARG A 56 -1.21 -14.08 5.75
N TYR A 57 -1.45 -13.55 6.95
CA TYR A 57 -2.50 -12.55 7.17
C TYR A 57 -2.25 -11.30 6.34
N LEU A 58 -1.01 -10.80 6.32
CA LEU A 58 -0.62 -9.60 5.57
C LEU A 58 -0.74 -9.79 4.05
N MET A 59 -0.35 -10.95 3.53
CA MET A 59 -0.47 -11.27 2.09
C MET A 59 -1.92 -11.46 1.66
N LYS A 60 -2.77 -12.05 2.53
CA LYS A 60 -4.18 -12.31 2.21
C LYS A 60 -5.09 -11.09 2.35
N ASN A 61 -4.85 -10.24 3.34
CA ASN A 61 -5.72 -9.11 3.68
C ASN A 61 -5.11 -7.73 3.37
N GLY A 62 -3.86 -7.69 2.93
CA GLY A 62 -3.14 -6.47 2.57
C GLY A 62 -2.86 -6.36 1.07
N ILE A 63 -1.94 -5.46 0.73
CA ILE A 63 -1.41 -5.30 -0.63
C ILE A 63 0.02 -5.84 -0.61
N TRP A 64 0.30 -6.79 -1.51
CA TRP A 64 1.60 -7.45 -1.61
C TRP A 64 2.36 -7.02 -2.87
N TYR A 65 3.52 -6.38 -2.69
CA TYR A 65 4.40 -5.97 -3.78
C TYR A 65 5.52 -7.00 -3.98
N ALA A 66 5.25 -8.04 -4.76
CA ALA A 66 6.20 -9.14 -5.01
C ALA A 66 7.47 -8.74 -5.77
N ASN A 67 7.44 -7.59 -6.46
CA ASN A 67 8.53 -7.10 -7.32
C ASN A 67 9.12 -5.75 -6.82
N ALA A 68 9.23 -5.58 -5.50
CA ALA A 68 9.82 -4.40 -4.88
C ALA A 68 11.35 -4.52 -4.77
N HIS A 69 12.06 -3.43 -5.06
CA HIS A 69 13.52 -3.37 -5.04
C HIS A 69 14.00 -2.08 -4.37
N TYR A 70 15.16 -2.13 -3.72
CA TYR A 70 15.88 -0.93 -3.33
C TYR A 70 16.39 -0.22 -4.59
N GLY A 71 16.09 1.08 -4.72
CA GLY A 71 16.53 1.91 -5.85
C GLY A 71 18.00 2.33 -5.79
N HIS A 72 18.69 2.02 -4.69
CA HIS A 72 20.08 2.36 -4.44
C HIS A 72 20.99 1.12 -4.45
N THR A 73 22.28 1.34 -4.73
CA THR A 73 23.25 0.25 -4.84
C THR A 73 23.68 -0.32 -3.50
N ASN A 74 23.85 0.51 -2.46
CA ASN A 74 24.31 0.03 -1.17
C ASN A 74 23.15 -0.57 -0.36
N THR A 75 23.09 -1.89 -0.24
CA THR A 75 22.04 -2.61 0.51
C THR A 75 22.45 -2.89 1.95
N GLU A 76 23.04 -1.89 2.61
CA GLU A 76 23.36 -1.92 4.03
C GLU A 76 22.19 -1.45 4.90
N THR A 77 22.17 -1.88 6.16
CA THR A 77 21.08 -1.68 7.11
C THR A 77 20.68 -0.20 7.25
N VAL A 78 21.62 0.71 7.55
CA VAL A 78 21.27 2.12 7.78
C VAL A 78 20.72 2.79 6.53
N VAL A 79 21.26 2.44 5.35
CA VAL A 79 20.86 2.99 4.06
C VAL A 79 19.41 2.59 3.77
N GLY A 80 19.11 1.29 3.85
CA GLY A 80 17.77 0.77 3.62
C GLY A 80 16.73 1.31 4.61
N HIS A 81 17.05 1.35 5.91
CA HIS A 81 16.14 1.87 6.93
C HIS A 81 15.84 3.36 6.73
N THR A 82 16.84 4.16 6.38
CA THR A 82 16.66 5.60 6.16
C THR A 82 15.77 5.86 4.95
N VAL A 83 15.98 5.15 3.85
CA VAL A 83 15.15 5.25 2.63
C VAL A 83 13.71 4.83 2.92
N LEU A 84 13.49 3.73 3.66
CA LEU A 84 12.15 3.27 4.04
C LEU A 84 11.40 4.26 4.94
N ALA A 85 12.11 4.93 5.85
CA ALA A 85 11.48 5.88 6.79
C ALA A 85 11.24 7.28 6.18
N THR A 86 12.06 7.69 5.21
CA THR A 86 12.01 9.06 4.66
C THR A 86 11.42 9.14 3.26
N GLY A 87 11.48 8.04 2.48
CA GLY A 87 11.16 8.02 1.05
C GLY A 87 12.18 8.75 0.17
N ALA A 88 13.29 9.23 0.73
CA ALA A 88 14.33 9.95 0.00
C ALA A 88 15.52 9.04 -0.31
N ASP A 89 16.10 9.17 -1.51
CA ASP A 89 17.31 8.43 -1.90
C ASP A 89 18.51 8.75 -1.00
N PRO A 90 19.51 7.85 -0.89
CA PRO A 90 20.73 8.08 -0.11
C PRO A 90 21.47 9.38 -0.48
N ALA A 91 21.40 9.77 -1.76
CA ALA A 91 21.99 11.02 -2.25
C ALA A 91 21.32 12.29 -1.65
N VAL A 92 20.07 12.18 -1.19
CA VAL A 92 19.29 13.27 -0.59
C VAL A 92 19.34 13.20 0.93
N ASN A 93 19.21 12.00 1.51
CA ASN A 93 19.19 11.84 2.97
C ASN A 93 20.59 11.77 3.62
N GLY A 94 21.64 11.54 2.84
CA GLY A 94 23.04 11.53 3.30
C GLY A 94 23.54 10.22 3.92
N MET A 95 22.67 9.22 4.13
CA MET A 95 23.03 7.91 4.70
C MET A 95 23.43 6.94 3.60
N ILE A 96 24.75 6.84 3.33
CA ILE A 96 25.29 6.10 2.18
C ILE A 96 25.93 4.74 2.51
N SER A 97 26.21 4.47 3.78
CA SER A 97 26.86 3.25 4.28
C SER A 97 26.63 3.14 5.79
N ASN A 98 26.84 2.00 6.43
CA ASN A 98 26.90 1.91 7.89
C ASN A 98 28.15 2.60 8.45
N VAL A 99 29.24 2.62 7.68
CA VAL A 99 30.52 3.26 8.06
C VAL A 99 31.14 3.88 6.81
N TRP A 100 31.52 5.16 6.88
CA TRP A 100 32.24 5.87 5.81
C TRP A 100 33.16 6.96 6.38
N PHE A 101 34.09 7.46 5.56
CA PHE A 101 35.13 8.45 5.90
C PHE A 101 34.66 9.90 5.75
#